data_AF-A0A1G1VTK2-F1
#
_entry.id   AF-A0A1G1VTK2-F1
#
_cell.length_a   1.000
_cell.length_b   1.000
_cell.length_c   1.000
_cell.angle_alpha   90.00
_cell.angle_beta   90.00
_cell.angle_gamma   90.00
#
_symmetry.space_group_name_H-M   'P 1'
#
loop_
_entity.id
_entity.type
_entity.pdbx_description
1 polymer ?
#
loop_
_entity_poly.entity_id
_entity_poly.type
_entity_poly.pdbx_seq_one_letter_code
_entity_poly.pdbx_strand_id
1 'polypeptide(L)' 'MTETRQDRFKRLAVQRTNIVLEKLRILGNLSNRANYDYSDEEINKIFYAIDSQLKMTKARFIKKKKKEFRL' A
#
# COMPACT_ATOMS: atom_id res chain seq x y z
N MET A 1 29.25 1.87 -15.61
CA MET A 1 28.69 3.14 -15.08
C MET A 1 27.93 2.84 -13.80
N THR A 2 28.14 3.64 -12.76
CA THR A 2 27.46 3.51 -11.46
C THR A 2 26.05 4.10 -11.52
N GLU A 3 25.08 3.40 -10.94
CA GLU A 3 23.65 3.81 -10.90
C GLU A 3 23.48 5.16 -10.17
N THR A 4 22.69 6.10 -10.73
CA THR A 4 22.36 7.35 -10.03
C THR A 4 21.30 7.13 -8.94
N ARG A 5 21.16 8.09 -8.00
CA ARG A 5 20.09 8.02 -6.99
C ARG A 5 18.69 7.95 -7.62
N GLN A 6 18.50 8.62 -8.75
CA GLN A 6 17.22 8.64 -9.46
C GLN A 6 16.93 7.30 -10.16
N ASP A 7 17.95 6.70 -10.78
CA ASP A 7 17.81 5.39 -11.41
C ASP A 7 17.51 4.31 -10.36
N ARG A 8 18.22 4.35 -9.23
CA ARG A 8 17.96 3.47 -8.09
C ARG A 8 16.53 3.62 -7.57
N PHE A 9 16.03 4.85 -7.46
CA PHE A 9 14.66 5.10 -7.05
C PHE A 9 13.67 4.49 -8.04
N LYS A 10 13.81 4.77 -9.35
CA LYS A 10 12.90 4.24 -10.38
C LYS A 10 12.87 2.72 -10.40
N ARG A 11 14.03 2.07 -10.40
CA ARG A 11 14.15 0.60 -10.40
C ARG A 11 13.45 -0.02 -9.19
N LEU A 12 13.73 0.50 -7.99
CA LEU A 12 13.12 -0.01 -6.76
C LEU A 12 11.62 0.31 -6.68
N ALA A 13 11.19 1.47 -7.16
CA ALA A 13 9.80 1.87 -7.16
C ALA A 13 8.96 0.97 -8.08
N VAL A 14 9.44 0.69 -9.30
CA VAL A 14 8.77 -0.22 -10.24
C VAL A 14 8.66 -1.62 -9.65
N GLN A 15 9.78 -2.18 -9.18
CA GLN A 15 9.80 -3.53 -8.61
C GLN A 15 8.83 -3.65 -7.42
N ARG A 16 8.88 -2.71 -6.48
CA ARG A 16 8.05 -2.75 -5.26
C ARG A 16 6.57 -2.54 -5.58
N THR A 17 6.24 -1.65 -6.51
CA THR A 17 4.85 -1.39 -6.90
C THR A 17 4.24 -2.63 -7.54
N ASN A 18 4.96 -3.30 -8.45
CA ASN A 18 4.49 -4.52 -9.09
C ASN A 18 4.24 -5.64 -8.07
N ILE A 19 5.13 -5.79 -7.07
CA ILE A 19 4.92 -6.75 -5.98
C ILE A 19 3.63 -6.46 -5.21
N VAL A 20 3.37 -5.19 -4.85
CA VAL A 20 2.15 -4.82 -4.12
C VAL A 20 0.90 -5.11 -4.96
N LEU A 21 0.90 -4.73 -6.24
CA LEU A 21 -0.22 -4.98 -7.15
C LEU A 21 -0.51 -6.48 -7.29
N GLU A 22 0.54 -7.29 -7.42
CA GLU A 22 0.40 -8.74 -7.52
C GLU A 22 -0.16 -9.35 -6.22
N LYS A 23 0.28 -8.88 -5.05
CA LYS A 23 -0.27 -9.35 -3.76
C LYS A 23 -1.73 -8.96 -3.58
N LEU A 24 -2.14 -7.77 -4.03
CA LEU A 24 -3.54 -7.36 -4.03
C LEU A 24 -4.38 -8.23 -4.98
N ARG A 25 -3.86 -8.56 -6.17
CA ARG A 25 -4.52 -9.48 -7.10
C ARG A 25 -4.72 -10.86 -6.49
N ILE A 26 -3.67 -11.43 -5.89
CA ILE A 26 -3.74 -12.73 -5.20
C ILE A 26 -4.75 -12.69 -4.04
N LEU A 27 -4.74 -11.62 -3.23
CA LEU A 27 -5.73 -11.43 -2.16
C LEU A 27 -7.16 -11.40 -2.71
N GLY A 28 -7.37 -10.76 -3.86
CA GLY A 28 -8.67 -10.71 -4.54
C GLY A 28 -9.23 -12.09 -4.93
N ASN A 29 -8.39 -13.11 -5.11
CA ASN A 29 -8.85 -14.47 -5.40
C ASN A 29 -9.65 -15.08 -4.23
N LEU A 30 -9.45 -14.59 -3.00
CA LEU A 30 -10.24 -15.03 -1.84
C LEU A 30 -11.70 -14.59 -1.93
N SER A 31 -12.06 -13.70 -2.86
CA SER A 31 -13.46 -13.32 -3.09
C SER A 31 -14.33 -14.47 -3.59
N ASN A 32 -13.74 -15.55 -4.10
CA ASN A 32 -14.50 -16.69 -4.61
C ASN A 32 -15.20 -17.47 -3.48
N ARG A 33 -16.49 -17.18 -3.29
CA ARG A 33 -17.38 -17.81 -2.31
C ARG A 33 -17.58 -19.32 -2.51
N ALA A 34 -17.28 -19.86 -3.70
CA ALA A 34 -17.34 -21.32 -3.91
C ALA A 34 -16.23 -22.07 -3.16
N ASN A 35 -15.12 -21.38 -2.85
CA ASN A 35 -13.96 -21.97 -2.19
C ASN A 35 -13.77 -21.47 -0.75
N TYR A 36 -14.42 -20.36 -0.38
CA TYR A 36 -14.16 -19.65 0.88
C TYR A 36 -15.42 -19.06 1.48
N ASP A 37 -15.55 -19.20 2.80
CA ASP A 37 -16.52 -18.49 3.61
C ASP A 37 -15.82 -17.36 4.35
N TYR A 38 -16.46 -16.19 4.38
CA TYR A 38 -15.97 -15.01 5.08
C TYR A 38 -17.13 -14.06 5.42
N SER A 39 -17.03 -13.38 6.54
CA SER A 39 -17.97 -12.32 6.92
C SER A 39 -17.54 -10.98 6.33
N ASP A 40 -18.49 -10.05 6.22
CA ASP A 40 -18.19 -8.68 5.84
C ASP A 40 -17.26 -8.01 6.87
N GLU A 41 -17.35 -8.39 8.15
CA GLU A 41 -16.47 -7.90 9.21
C GLU A 41 -15.00 -8.30 8.97
N GLU A 42 -14.75 -9.54 8.58
CA GLU A 42 -13.40 -10.02 8.25
C GLU A 42 -12.82 -9.29 7.03
N ILE A 43 -13.62 -9.09 5.98
CA ILE A 43 -13.22 -8.32 4.80
C ILE A 43 -12.90 -6.86 5.17
N ASN A 44 -13.75 -6.25 6.00
CA ASN A 44 -13.53 -4.88 6.48
C ASN A 44 -12.22 -4.77 7.28
N LYS A 45 -11.91 -5.74 8.16
CA LYS A 45 -10.64 -5.76 8.92
C LYS A 45 -9.43 -5.83 8.00
N ILE A 46 -9.48 -6.68 6.97
CA ILE A 46 -8.40 -6.82 5.97
C ILE A 46 -8.15 -5.48 5.26
N PHE A 47 -9.19 -4.87 4.70
CA PHE A 47 -9.02 -3.63 3.93
C PHE A 47 -8.68 -2.44 4.82
N TYR A 48 -9.21 -2.36 6.04
CA TYR A 48 -8.81 -1.34 7.01
C TYR A 48 -7.30 -1.35 7.28
N ALA A 49 -6.71 -2.53 7.48
CA ALA A 49 -5.27 -2.67 7.71
C ALA A 49 -4.45 -2.21 6.49
N ILE A 50 -4.85 -2.61 5.28
CA ILE A 50 -4.20 -2.22 4.03
C ILE A 50 -4.28 -0.70 3.82
N ASP A 51 -5.47 -0.11 3.99
CA ASP A 51 -5.70 1.32 3.80
C ASP A 51 -4.94 2.16 4.82
N SER A 52 -4.88 1.72 6.08
CA SER A 52 -4.09 2.37 7.12
C SER A 52 -2.60 2.43 6.74
N GLN A 53 -2.03 1.29 6.33
CA GLN A 53 -0.64 1.22 5.89
C GLN A 53 -0.40 2.05 4.61
N LEU A 54 -1.35 2.08 3.68
CA LEU A 54 -1.27 2.89 2.47
C LEU A 54 -1.25 4.39 2.82
N LYS A 55 -2.14 4.84 3.72
CA LYS A 55 -2.19 6.23 4.21
C LYS A 55 -0.87 6.61 4.88
N MET A 56 -0.35 5.78 5.78
CA MET A 56 0.93 6.00 6.45
C MET A 56 2.09 6.09 5.45
N THR A 57 2.10 5.22 4.44
CA THR A 57 3.15 5.21 3.41
C THR A 57 3.10 6.48 2.55
N LYS A 58 1.90 6.88 2.08
CA LYS A 58 1.71 8.14 1.34
C LYS A 58 2.14 9.36 2.15
N ALA A 59 1.84 9.38 3.45
CA ALA A 59 2.21 10.48 4.33
C ALA A 59 3.73 10.70 4.44
N ARG A 60 4.57 9.68 4.18
CA ARG A 60 6.04 9.82 4.16
C ARG A 60 6.55 10.62 2.96
N PHE A 61 5.79 10.69 1.87
CA PHE A 61 6.14 11.47 0.67
C PHE A 61 5.62 12.90 0.73
N ILE A 62 4.64 13.17 1.60
CA ILE A 62 4.12 14.51 1.82
C ILE A 62 5.04 15.20 2.83
N LYS A 63 5.76 16.26 2.41
CA LYS A 63 6.50 17.11 3.34
C LYS A 63 5.49 17.71 4.34
N LYS A 64 5.55 17.30 5.61
CA LYS A 64 4.80 17.97 6.68
C LYS A 64 5.29 19.41 6.79
N LYS A 65 4.56 20.38 6.25
CA LYS A 65 4.64 21.74 6.79
C LYS A 65 4.21 21.64 8.25
N LYS A 66 5.09 22.00 9.20
CA LYS A 66 4.68 22.18 10.60
C LYS A 66 3.47 23.13 10.57
N LYS A 67 2.29 22.63 10.89
CA LYS A 67 1.18 23.51 11.25
C LYS A 67 1.50 23.97 12.66
N GLU A 68 1.91 25.22 12.81
CA GLU A 68 1.86 25.88 14.11
C GLU A 68 0.41 25.88 14.56
N PHE A 69 0.15 25.26 15.71
CA PHE A 69 -1.12 25.44 16.40
C PHE A 69 -1.20 26.89 16.87
N ARG A 70 -2.30 27.57 16.56
CA ARG A 70 -2.62 28.90 17.10
C ARG A 70 -4.02 28.81 17.71
N LEU A 71 -4.16 29.36 18.92
CA LEU A 71 -5.44 29.55 19.63
C LEU A 71 -6.26 30.64 18.95
#